data_AF-A0A852FIB1-F1
#
_entry.id   AF-A0A852FIB1-F1
#
_cell.length_a   1.000
_cell.length_b   1.000
_cell.length_c   1.000
_cell.angle_alpha   90.00
_cell.angle_beta   90.00
_cell.angle_gamma   90.00
#
_symmetry.space_group_name_H-M   'P 1'
#
loop_
_entity.id
_entity.type
_entity.pdbx_description
1 polymer ?
#
loop_
_entity_poly.entity_id
_entity_poly.type
_entity_poly.pdbx_seq_one_letter_code
_entity_poly.pdbx_strand_id
1 'polypeptide(L)' 'DFESLWLIHDDSKNDKVHHGEFTHAIFGAMNEYRKTFVRKAYMKLDFNKTWSVPMVDVRKCYCAK' A
#
# COMPACT_ATOMS: atom_id res chain seq x y z
N ASP A 1 2.80 -21.41 9.21
CA ASP A 1 1.38 -21.03 9.16
C ASP A 1 1.29 -19.52 9.33
N PHE A 2 0.29 -18.87 8.72
CA PHE A 2 0.10 -17.40 8.72
C PHE A 2 -0.01 -16.86 10.15
N GLU A 3 -0.72 -17.58 11.02
CA GLU A 3 -0.86 -17.27 12.44
C GLU A 3 0.49 -17.30 13.19
N SER A 4 1.42 -18.17 12.77
CA SER A 4 2.76 -18.24 13.36
C SER A 4 3.64 -17.04 12.97
N LEU A 5 3.44 -16.48 11.76
CA LEU A 5 4.14 -15.28 11.29
C LEU A 5 3.61 -14.02 11.96
N TRP A 6 2.31 -13.98 12.26
CA TRP A 6 1.65 -12.92 13.02
C TRP A 6 2.21 -12.82 14.45
N LEU A 7 2.38 -13.97 15.12
CA LEU A 7 2.85 -14.02 16.51
C LEU A 7 4.31 -13.60 16.71
N ILE A 8 5.16 -13.70 15.68
CA ILE A 8 6.59 -13.36 15.77
C ILE A 8 6.81 -11.84 15.82
N HIS A 9 5.82 -11.03 15.43
CA HIS A 9 5.93 -9.57 15.33
C HIS A 9 5.06 -8.79 16.33
N ASP A 10 4.21 -9.45 17.11
CA ASP A 10 3.48 -8.80 18.21
C ASP A 10 4.35 -8.72 19.49
N ASP A 11 5.48 -8.02 19.39
CA ASP A 11 6.39 -7.79 20.52
C ASP A 11 5.73 -6.95 21.63
N SER A 12 4.66 -6.21 21.28
CA SER A 12 3.92 -5.34 22.20
C SER A 12 2.73 -6.03 22.90
N LYS A 13 2.37 -7.26 22.50
CA LYS A 13 1.16 -7.99 22.95
C LYS A 13 -0.11 -7.15 22.94
N ASN A 14 -0.20 -6.16 22.05
CA ASN A 14 -1.33 -5.23 22.03
C ASN A 14 -2.35 -5.57 20.93
N ASP A 15 -2.12 -6.68 20.21
CA ASP A 15 -2.98 -7.19 19.14
C ASP A 15 -3.16 -6.20 17.96
N LYS A 16 -2.28 -5.19 17.86
CA LYS A 16 -2.26 -4.18 16.80
C LYS A 16 -0.90 -4.21 16.13
N VAL A 17 -0.69 -5.21 15.28
CA VAL A 17 0.37 -5.11 14.28
C VAL A 17 -0.03 -4.01 13.29
N HIS A 18 0.77 -2.94 13.23
CA HIS A 18 0.56 -1.92 12.21
C HIS A 18 0.70 -2.58 10.84
N HIS A 19 -0.39 -2.62 10.06
CA HIS A 19 -0.44 -3.31 8.77
C HIS A 19 0.74 -2.94 7.85
N GLY A 20 1.22 -1.69 7.92
CA GLY A 20 2.40 -1.22 7.20
C GLY A 20 3.71 -1.89 7.63
N GLU A 21 3.90 -2.17 8.92
CA GLU A 21 5.08 -2.84 9.46
C GLU A 21 5.07 -4.33 9.11
N PHE A 22 3.93 -5.01 9.20
CA PHE A 22 3.77 -6.39 8.75
C PHE A 22 4.06 -6.56 7.26
N THR A 23 3.45 -5.71 6.44
CA THR A 23 3.71 -5.74 4.99
C THR A 23 5.16 -5.36 4.67
N HIS A 24 5.78 -4.44 5.42
CA HIS A 24 7.20 -4.13 5.24
C HIS A 24 8.12 -5.28 5.67
N ALA A 25 7.83 -5.97 6.77
CA ALA A 25 8.60 -7.12 7.23
C ALA A 25 8.56 -8.28 6.23
N ILE A 26 7.41 -8.51 5.58
CA ILE A 26 7.24 -9.57 4.59
C ILE A 26 7.79 -9.18 3.21
N PHE A 27 7.45 -7.98 2.72
CA PHE A 27 7.76 -7.58 1.34
C PHE A 27 9.06 -6.79 1.20
N GLY A 28 9.64 -6.32 2.30
CA GLY A 28 10.80 -5.43 2.33
C GLY A 28 10.52 -4.03 1.81
N ALA A 29 11.58 -3.20 1.72
CA ALA A 29 11.50 -1.90 1.09
C ALA A 29 11.06 -1.98 -0.38
N MET A 30 10.32 -0.98 -0.84
CA MET A 30 9.82 -0.95 -2.21
C MET A 30 10.97 -0.73 -3.19
N ASN A 31 11.28 -1.72 -4.03
CA ASN A 31 12.32 -1.60 -5.06
C ASN A 31 11.88 -0.68 -6.20
N GLU A 32 12.83 -0.25 -7.06
CA GLU A 32 12.52 0.69 -8.15
C GLU A 32 11.54 0.13 -9.18
N TYR A 33 11.55 -1.20 -9.39
CA TYR A 33 10.56 -1.86 -10.25
C TYR A 33 9.14 -1.64 -9.71
N ARG A 34 8.88 -1.94 -8.43
CA ARG A 34 7.58 -1.72 -7.77
C ARG A 34 7.19 -0.24 -7.73
N LYS A 35 8.14 0.65 -7.40
CA LYS A 35 7.92 2.11 -7.41
C LYS A 35 7.48 2.62 -8.79
N THR A 36 8.00 2.04 -9.86
CA THR A 36 7.64 2.44 -11.23
C THR A 36 6.16 2.18 -11.52
N PHE A 37 5.58 1.07 -11.04
CA PHE A 37 4.13 0.82 -11.19
C PHE A 37 3.30 1.83 -10.40
N VAL A 38 3.68 2.12 -9.16
CA VAL A 38 3.00 3.11 -8.32
C VAL A 38 3.02 4.48 -8.99
N ARG A 39 4.17 4.93 -9.49
CA ARG A 39 4.30 6.21 -10.21
C ARG A 39 3.41 6.24 -11.46
N LYS A 40 3.39 5.17 -12.26
CA LYS A 40 2.52 5.06 -13.45
C LYS A 40 1.03 5.14 -13.10
N ALA A 41 0.61 4.47 -12.02
CA ALA A 41 -0.77 4.54 -11.54
C ALA A 41 -1.11 5.96 -11.05
N TYR A 42 -0.23 6.55 -10.24
CA TYR A 42 -0.40 7.91 -9.73
C TYR A 42 -0.56 8.94 -10.84
N MET A 43 0.28 8.87 -11.88
CA MET A 43 0.19 9.77 -13.05
C MET A 43 -1.14 9.64 -13.81
N LYS A 44 -1.78 8.48 -13.79
CA LYS A 44 -3.12 8.29 -14.39
C LYS A 44 -4.22 8.84 -13.48
N LEU A 45 -4.06 8.70 -12.17
CA LEU A 45 -5.07 9.08 -11.18
C LEU A 45 -5.08 10.58 -10.88
N ASP A 46 -3.90 11.23 -10.83
CA ASP A 46 -3.78 12.70 -10.65
C ASP A 46 -3.80 13.42 -12.01
N PHE A 47 -4.85 13.19 -12.80
CA PHE A 47 -5.00 13.82 -14.12
C PHE A 47 -5.16 15.34 -14.04
N ASN A 48 -5.57 15.87 -12.89
CA ASN A 48 -5.70 17.30 -12.62
C ASN A 48 -4.40 17.94 -12.12
N LYS A 49 -3.32 17.16 -11.89
CA LYS A 49 -2.01 17.62 -11.41
C LYS A 49 -2.10 18.42 -10.10
N THR A 50 -2.92 17.95 -9.19
CA THR A 50 -3.13 18.58 -7.88
C THR A 50 -2.11 18.11 -6.84
N TRP A 51 -1.23 17.15 -7.21
CA TRP A 51 -0.31 16.47 -6.29
C TRP A 51 -1.03 15.68 -5.20
N SER A 52 -2.32 15.41 -5.42
CA SER A 52 -3.16 14.60 -4.56
C SER A 52 -4.09 13.76 -5.42
N VAL A 53 -4.55 12.62 -4.89
CA VAL A 53 -5.53 11.79 -5.58
C VAL A 53 -6.76 11.70 -4.69
N PRO A 54 -7.76 12.61 -4.85
CA PRO A 54 -9.00 12.51 -4.11
C PRO A 54 -9.81 11.30 -4.57
N MET A 55 -10.66 10.77 -3.70
CA MET A 55 -11.51 9.60 -4.02
C MET A 55 -12.40 9.81 -5.25
N VAL A 56 -12.75 11.06 -5.56
CA VAL A 56 -13.55 11.40 -6.74
C VAL A 56 -12.79 11.09 -8.04
N ASP A 57 -11.47 11.29 -8.04
CA ASP A 57 -10.61 11.08 -9.20
C ASP A 57 -10.31 9.57 -9.36
N VAL A 58 -10.16 8.85 -8.24
CA VAL A 58 -10.11 7.37 -8.26
C VAL A 58 -11.36 6.81 -8.92
N ARG A 59 -12.56 7.24 -8.52
CA ARG A 59 -13.83 6.73 -9.08
C ARG A 59 -13.99 7.03 -10.57
N LYS A 60 -13.42 8.13 -11.07
CA LYS A 60 -13.47 8.48 -12.50
C LYS A 60 -12.54 7.60 -13.35
N CYS A 61 -11.37 7.26 -12.81
CA CYS A 61 -10.32 6.55 -13.54
C CYS A 61 -10.32 5.03 -13.30
N TYR A 62 -10.96 4.57 -12.22
CA TYR A 62 -10.98 3.18 -11.80
C TYR A 62 -12.34 2.55 -12.08
N CYS A 63 -12.44 1.88 -13.22
CA CYS A 63 -13.59 1.05 -13.59
C CYS A 63 -13.29 -0.42 -13.29
N ALA A 64 -13.07 -0.78 -12.02
CA ALA A 64 -13.10 -2.20 -11.65
C ALA A 64 -14.54 -2.71 -11.68
N LYS A 65 -14.71 -3.87 -12.30
CA LYS A 65 -15.94 -4.65 -12.23
C LYS A 65 -15.90 -5.58 -11.02
#